data_AF-A0A6C0CYE3-F1
#
_entry.id   AF-A0A6C0CYE3-F1
#
_cell.length_a   1.000
_cell.length_b   1.000
_cell.length_c   1.000
_cell.angle_alpha   90.00
_cell.angle_beta   90.00
_cell.angle_gamma   90.00
#
_symmetry.space_group_name_H-M   'P 1'
#
loop_
_entity.id
_entity.type
_entity.pdbx_description
1 polymer ?
#
loop_
_entity_poly.entity_id
_entity_poly.type
_entity_poly.pdbx_seq_one_letter_code
_entity_poly.pdbx_strand_id
1 'polypeptide(L)'
;MECEYCKKNFNNISSLNYHQKTTKYCLIIRGIIKKDNSIIIEEHSCDHCNKILTTKSNLERHLECCNIKIEKEQKLREETRDKEFQNVTNELQVIKEELQNYKYEIKVKKEQQNNYERQLENKDKQIKEQQNNYERQLENKDKQTKELQNIIASIASQPKTVNHNNHEFVIELNHTETPEDKENLTEYNNEEEYQLSPLVVANGITIDSREDGYIDVTNLCKAGDKKFNDWNRLDRTRTFLQALKSTTGIPVVELIQYITGGNGERHTWVHPQVAINIAQWISPEFDVKVSGWIYEVMLTGKVDIKNTKSYRELRAANKDKELKIKYLTNKYVKRQPRLQYDVPNVIYILTTPTHKLEGRYILGKAENLTNRLSVYNKTDEHEVVYYQGCKDETCMKIAEQTIFYNLEQYREQANRERFVLPESCDINLFIDEIKNTIRILNKE
;
A
#
# COMPACT_ATOMS: atom_id res chain seq x y z
N MET A 1 63.49 87.15 18.69
CA MET A 1 62.99 88.47 19.11
C MET A 1 61.49 88.48 18.99
N GLU A 2 60.80 89.04 19.96
CA GLU A 2 59.36 88.90 20.08
C GLU A 2 58.64 90.19 19.71
N CYS A 3 57.53 90.07 18.98
CA CYS A 3 56.67 91.21 18.72
C CYS A 3 55.92 91.60 19.99
N GLU A 4 56.17 92.82 20.49
CA GLU A 4 55.54 93.33 21.71
C GLU A 4 54.01 93.36 21.65
N TYR A 5 53.43 93.44 20.44
CA TYR A 5 51.98 93.55 20.23
C TYR A 5 51.27 92.19 20.07
N CYS A 6 51.86 91.23 19.34
CA CYS A 6 51.20 89.95 19.03
C CYS A 6 51.95 88.71 19.55
N LYS A 7 53.07 88.92 20.26
CA LYS A 7 53.87 87.88 20.90
C LYS A 7 54.44 86.81 19.95
N LYS A 8 54.45 87.08 18.64
CA LYS A 8 55.13 86.23 17.64
C LYS A 8 56.65 86.40 17.69
N ASN A 9 57.36 85.30 17.55
CA ASN A 9 58.82 85.26 17.51
C ASN A 9 59.38 85.38 16.09
N PHE A 10 60.42 86.19 15.93
CA PHE A 10 61.11 86.48 14.69
C PHE A 10 62.62 86.25 14.82
N ASN A 11 63.21 85.73 13.74
CA ASN A 11 64.61 85.30 13.68
C ASN A 11 65.59 86.47 13.49
N ASN A 12 65.15 87.61 12.96
CA ASN A 12 65.99 88.80 12.76
C ASN A 12 65.20 90.11 12.97
N ILE A 13 65.91 91.22 13.24
CA ILE A 13 65.33 92.53 13.59
C ILE A 13 64.54 93.10 12.41
N SER A 14 65.04 92.95 11.19
CA SER A 14 64.42 93.49 9.97
C SER A 14 63.02 92.89 9.75
N SER A 15 62.86 91.58 9.93
CA SER A 15 61.59 90.87 9.83
C SER A 15 60.62 91.28 10.94
N LEU A 16 61.11 91.48 12.17
CA LEU A 16 60.30 91.99 13.28
C LEU A 16 59.79 93.40 12.98
N ASN A 17 60.66 94.30 12.53
CA ASN A 17 60.31 95.68 12.19
C ASN A 17 59.32 95.74 11.02
N TYR A 18 59.52 94.93 9.98
CA TYR A 18 58.58 94.83 8.87
C TYR A 18 57.21 94.31 9.33
N HIS A 19 57.20 93.25 10.14
CA HIS A 19 55.99 92.69 10.72
C HIS A 19 55.22 93.73 11.57
N GLN A 20 55.91 94.48 12.42
CA GLN A 20 55.31 95.52 13.27
C GLN A 20 54.78 96.74 12.48
N LYS A 21 55.30 96.98 11.27
CA LYS A 21 54.86 98.07 10.37
C LYS A 21 53.74 97.68 9.41
N THR A 22 53.56 96.39 9.12
CA THR A 22 52.65 95.93 8.04
C THR A 22 51.49 95.07 8.55
N THR A 23 51.65 94.38 9.68
CA THR A 23 50.66 93.40 10.13
C THR A 23 49.44 94.10 10.70
N LYS A 24 48.30 93.95 10.01
CA LYS A 24 47.02 94.59 10.35
C LYS A 24 46.62 94.41 11.82
N TYR A 25 46.80 93.20 12.37
CA TYR A 25 46.55 92.92 13.78
C TYR A 25 47.41 93.77 14.73
N CYS A 26 48.73 93.86 14.49
CA CYS A 26 49.64 94.67 15.30
C CYS A 26 49.39 96.17 15.13
N LEU A 27 49.03 96.62 13.92
CA LEU A 27 48.69 98.02 13.62
C LEU A 27 47.38 98.47 14.31
N ILE A 28 46.43 97.55 14.49
CA ILE A 28 45.20 97.79 15.27
C ILE A 28 45.52 97.94 16.76
N ILE A 29 46.36 97.07 17.33
CA ILE A 29 46.79 97.17 18.75
C ILE A 29 47.50 98.50 19.02
N ARG A 30 48.27 99.01 18.04
CA ARG A 30 48.95 100.30 18.12
C ARG A 30 48.04 101.53 17.92
N GLY A 31 46.75 101.34 17.63
CA GLY A 31 45.81 102.43 17.39
C GLY A 31 46.00 103.16 16.06
N ILE A 32 46.79 102.61 15.13
CA ILE A 32 47.06 103.23 13.80
C ILE A 32 45.91 102.98 12.82
N ILE A 33 45.21 101.85 12.97
CA ILE A 33 44.06 101.47 12.14
C ILE A 33 42.88 101.17 13.07
N LYS A 34 41.70 101.76 12.80
CA LYS A 34 40.48 101.45 13.55
C LYS A 34 40.00 100.03 13.21
N LYS A 35 39.58 99.30 14.24
CA LYS A 35 39.19 97.89 14.17
C LYS A 35 37.79 97.78 13.56
N ASP A 36 37.68 97.87 12.23
CA ASP A 36 36.44 97.50 11.54
C ASP A 36 36.46 96.01 11.20
N ASN A 37 35.50 95.31 11.84
CA ASN A 37 34.96 93.96 11.63
C ASN A 37 35.93 92.76 11.59
N SER A 38 35.92 92.06 12.72
CA SER A 38 36.00 90.60 12.95
C SER A 38 36.26 89.70 11.73
N ILE A 39 37.47 89.14 11.64
CA ILE A 39 37.72 87.90 10.90
C ILE A 39 37.56 86.77 11.92
N ILE A 40 36.47 86.01 11.81
CA ILE A 40 36.29 84.75 12.54
C ILE A 40 37.17 83.72 11.82
N ILE A 41 38.15 83.15 12.53
CA ILE A 41 38.95 82.03 12.03
C ILE A 41 38.25 80.77 12.54
N GLU A 42 37.49 80.08 11.67
CA GLU A 42 36.95 78.76 12.00
C GLU A 42 38.11 77.75 12.11
N GLU A 43 38.22 77.09 13.27
CA GLU A 43 39.20 76.02 13.49
C GLU A 43 38.65 74.71 12.94
N HIS A 44 39.31 74.12 11.93
CA HIS A 44 38.87 72.86 11.31
C HIS A 44 39.76 71.71 11.78
N SER A 45 39.32 70.94 12.78
CA SER A 45 40.07 69.81 13.34
C SER A 45 39.77 68.48 12.65
N CYS A 46 40.78 67.61 12.55
CA CYS A 46 40.62 66.22 12.10
C CYS A 46 40.21 65.29 13.24
N ASP A 47 39.07 64.61 13.09
CA ASP A 47 38.51 63.71 14.13
C ASP A 47 39.34 62.44 14.37
N HIS A 48 40.29 62.12 13.49
CA HIS A 48 41.11 60.91 13.59
C HIS A 48 42.45 61.14 14.28
N CYS A 49 43.05 62.32 14.09
CA CYS A 49 44.39 62.65 14.60
C CYS A 49 44.47 63.98 15.36
N ASN A 50 43.34 64.65 15.57
CA ASN A 50 43.17 65.92 16.28
C ASN A 50 44.02 67.08 15.73
N LYS A 51 44.46 67.00 14.46
CA LYS A 51 45.21 68.06 13.79
C LYS A 51 44.28 69.22 13.41
N ILE A 52 44.59 70.44 13.87
CA ILE A 52 43.84 71.66 13.55
C ILE A 52 44.37 72.25 12.24
N LEU A 53 43.45 72.55 11.32
CA LEU A 53 43.74 73.05 9.99
C LEU A 53 43.04 74.38 9.76
N THR A 54 43.71 75.23 8.99
CA THR A 54 43.36 76.65 8.85
C THR A 54 42.17 76.90 7.92
N THR A 55 41.78 75.91 7.12
CA THR A 55 40.64 75.98 6.20
C THR A 55 40.00 74.60 6.03
N LYS A 56 38.70 74.58 5.72
CA LYS A 56 37.95 73.35 5.44
C LYS A 56 38.57 72.51 4.31
N SER A 57 39.01 73.14 3.22
CA SER A 57 39.67 72.44 2.10
C SER A 57 40.98 71.75 2.50
N ASN A 58 41.74 72.35 3.43
CA ASN A 58 42.94 71.70 3.97
C ASN A 58 42.59 70.48 4.85
N LEU A 59 41.48 70.53 5.59
CA LEU A 59 40.94 69.40 6.34
C LEU A 59 40.51 68.26 5.40
N GLU A 60 39.79 68.55 4.33
CA GLU A 60 39.38 67.56 3.33
C GLU A 60 40.59 66.85 2.72
N ARG A 61 41.60 67.61 2.24
CA ARG A 61 42.84 67.04 1.71
C ARG A 61 43.63 66.26 2.76
N HIS A 62 43.59 66.68 4.02
CA HIS A 62 44.23 65.94 5.10
C HIS A 62 43.53 64.61 5.40
N LEU A 63 42.19 64.55 5.34
CA LEU A 63 41.42 63.32 5.56
C LEU A 63 41.69 62.25 4.50
N GLU A 64 42.19 62.62 3.32
CA GLU A 64 42.62 61.69 2.27
C GLU A 64 43.97 61.03 2.59
N CYS A 65 44.86 61.72 3.31
CA CYS A 65 46.20 61.24 3.63
C CYS A 65 46.46 61.06 5.13
N CYS A 66 45.41 61.14 5.96
CA CYS A 66 45.53 61.03 7.41
C CYS A 66 45.92 59.62 7.80
N ASN A 67 47.18 59.45 8.21
CA ASN A 67 47.75 58.13 8.52
C ASN A 67 46.94 57.36 9.58
N ILE A 68 46.47 58.05 10.64
CA ILE A 68 45.68 57.42 11.71
C ILE A 68 44.31 56.94 11.21
N LYS A 69 43.67 57.69 10.30
CA LYS A 69 42.42 57.26 9.66
C LYS A 69 42.68 56.03 8.78
N ILE A 70 43.71 56.09 7.94
CA ILE A 70 44.07 55.02 7.02
C ILE A 70 44.39 53.73 7.78
N GLU A 71 45.19 53.80 8.86
CA GLU A 71 45.52 52.65 9.71
C GLU A 71 44.27 52.04 10.39
N LYS A 72 43.39 52.89 10.94
CA LYS A 72 42.13 52.42 11.56
C LYS A 72 41.22 51.73 10.53
N GLU A 73 41.09 52.31 9.34
CA GLU A 73 40.31 51.70 8.27
C GLU A 73 40.95 50.41 7.72
N GLN A 74 42.29 50.33 7.65
CA GLN A 74 42.99 49.11 7.26
C GLN A 74 42.73 47.98 8.27
N LYS A 75 42.87 48.26 9.57
CA LYS A 75 42.55 47.28 10.63
C LYS A 75 41.09 46.83 10.58
N LEU A 76 40.15 47.76 10.40
CA LEU A 76 38.74 47.41 10.27
C LEU A 76 38.48 46.53 9.04
N ARG A 77 39.14 46.82 7.91
CA ARG A 77 39.07 46.00 6.70
C ARG A 77 39.68 44.60 6.90
N GLU A 78 40.77 44.49 7.65
CA GLU A 78 41.39 43.20 8.03
C GLU A 78 40.45 42.38 8.93
N GLU A 79 39.95 42.98 10.01
CA GLU A 79 38.99 42.32 10.92
C GLU A 79 37.72 41.86 10.20
N THR A 80 37.24 42.65 9.23
CA THR A 80 36.06 42.29 8.43
C THR A 80 36.37 41.10 7.52
N ARG A 81 37.52 41.12 6.83
CA ARG A 81 37.97 40.00 5.99
C ARG A 81 38.18 38.72 6.80
N ASP A 82 38.75 38.82 8.00
CA ASP A 82 38.96 37.65 8.87
C ASP A 82 37.63 37.05 9.32
N LYS A 83 36.64 37.88 9.65
CA LYS A 83 35.28 37.41 9.98
C LYS A 83 34.60 36.72 8.79
N GLU A 84 34.71 37.30 7.60
CA GLU A 84 34.18 36.70 6.36
C GLU A 84 34.87 35.36 6.06
N PHE A 85 36.20 35.31 6.17
CA PHE A 85 36.98 34.09 5.98
C PHE A 85 36.60 33.01 6.99
N GLN A 86 36.41 33.36 8.26
CA GLN A 86 35.97 32.43 9.28
C GLN A 86 34.56 31.91 9.00
N ASN A 87 33.64 32.77 8.54
CA ASN A 87 32.29 32.33 8.18
C ASN A 87 32.31 31.33 7.01
N VAL A 88 33.03 31.66 5.94
CA VAL A 88 33.19 30.74 4.79
C VAL A 88 33.85 29.43 5.21
N THR A 89 34.82 29.47 6.13
CA THR A 89 35.48 28.25 6.63
C THR A 89 34.50 27.36 7.41
N ASN A 90 33.64 27.97 8.24
CA ASN A 90 32.60 27.24 8.97
C ASN A 90 31.57 26.63 8.00
N GLU A 91 31.11 27.37 7.01
CA GLU A 91 30.19 26.87 5.97
C GLU A 91 30.81 25.70 5.19
N LEU A 92 32.10 25.81 4.80
CA LEU A 92 32.83 24.72 4.16
C LEU A 92 32.95 23.48 5.04
N GLN A 93 33.04 23.64 6.37
CA GLN A 93 33.08 22.51 7.29
C GLN A 93 31.73 21.79 7.33
N VAL A 94 30.62 22.53 7.43
CA VAL A 94 29.27 21.95 7.39
C VAL A 94 29.04 21.19 6.08
N ILE A 95 29.39 21.78 4.94
CA ILE A 95 29.23 21.13 3.63
C ILE A 95 30.07 19.84 3.54
N LYS A 96 31.27 19.81 4.14
CA LYS A 96 32.11 18.59 4.18
C LYS A 96 31.46 17.48 5.00
N GLU A 97 30.85 17.81 6.13
CA GLU A 97 30.14 16.86 6.99
C GLU A 97 28.89 16.31 6.27
N GLU A 98 28.12 17.17 5.60
CA GLU A 98 26.99 16.75 4.76
C GLU A 98 27.42 15.83 3.62
N LEU A 99 28.51 16.16 2.91
CA LEU A 99 29.08 15.31 1.86
C LEU A 99 29.51 13.94 2.38
N GLN A 100 30.04 13.86 3.61
CA GLN A 100 30.36 12.59 4.24
C GLN A 100 29.10 11.77 4.54
N ASN A 101 28.06 12.42 5.06
CA ASN A 101 26.78 11.74 5.31
C ASN A 101 26.15 11.21 4.01
N TYR A 102 26.11 12.03 2.95
CA TYR A 102 25.61 11.58 1.64
C TYR A 102 26.42 10.41 1.07
N LYS A 103 27.74 10.41 1.22
CA LYS A 103 28.58 9.28 0.81
C LYS A 103 28.23 8.00 1.56
N TYR A 104 27.96 8.10 2.86
CA TYR A 104 27.53 6.95 3.66
C TYR A 104 26.16 6.44 3.21
N GLU A 105 25.18 7.32 3.01
CA GLU A 105 23.84 6.94 2.53
C GLU A 105 23.89 6.23 1.17
N ILE A 106 24.70 6.75 0.23
CA ILE A 106 24.90 6.12 -1.08
C ILE A 106 25.49 4.71 -0.93
N LYS A 107 26.45 4.53 -0.02
CA LYS A 107 27.05 3.21 0.25
C LYS A 107 26.00 2.22 0.77
N VAL A 108 25.18 2.64 1.74
CA VAL A 108 24.11 1.79 2.29
C VAL A 108 23.08 1.42 1.22
N LYS A 109 22.65 2.39 0.40
CA LYS A 109 21.72 2.12 -0.71
C LYS A 109 22.30 1.14 -1.74
N LYS A 110 23.61 1.23 -2.02
CA LYS A 110 24.29 0.30 -2.93
C LYS A 110 24.35 -1.12 -2.37
N GLU A 111 24.59 -1.29 -1.06
CA GLU A 111 24.54 -2.60 -0.41
C GLU A 111 23.13 -3.20 -0.43
N GLN A 112 22.10 -2.38 -0.21
CA GLN A 112 20.71 -2.82 -0.34
C GLN A 112 20.38 -3.27 -1.77
N GLN A 113 20.79 -2.50 -2.78
CA GLN A 113 20.61 -2.86 -4.19
C GLN A 113 21.25 -4.22 -4.51
N ASN A 114 22.50 -4.44 -4.10
CA ASN A 114 23.20 -5.71 -4.31
C ASN A 114 22.45 -6.90 -3.65
N ASN A 115 21.84 -6.69 -2.48
CA ASN A 115 21.02 -7.71 -1.83
C ASN A 115 19.77 -8.04 -2.66
N TYR A 116 19.07 -7.02 -3.17
CA TYR A 116 17.91 -7.23 -4.04
C TYR A 116 18.27 -7.97 -5.34
N GLU A 117 19.39 -7.61 -5.98
CA GLU A 117 19.89 -8.30 -7.18
C GLU A 117 20.17 -9.78 -6.89
N ARG A 118 20.79 -10.10 -5.76
CA ARG A 118 21.04 -11.49 -5.34
C ARG A 118 19.74 -12.27 -5.08
N GLN A 119 18.72 -11.60 -4.53
CA GLN A 119 17.41 -12.23 -4.32
C GLN A 119 16.70 -12.52 -5.65
N LEU A 120 16.79 -11.61 -6.62
CA LEU A 120 16.24 -11.81 -7.96
C LEU A 120 16.92 -13.00 -8.65
N GLU A 121 18.26 -13.07 -8.62
CA GLU A 121 19.01 -14.17 -9.22
C GLU A 121 18.62 -15.55 -8.61
N ASN A 122 18.40 -15.60 -7.30
CA ASN A 122 17.93 -16.81 -6.63
C ASN A 122 16.50 -17.21 -7.07
N LYS A 123 15.60 -16.23 -7.26
CA LYS A 123 14.25 -16.49 -7.76
C LYS A 123 14.27 -16.99 -9.20
N ASP A 124 15.11 -16.41 -10.05
CA ASP A 124 15.26 -16.86 -11.44
C ASP A 124 15.76 -18.31 -11.52
N LYS A 125 16.69 -18.70 -10.66
CA LYS A 125 17.14 -20.10 -10.53
C LYS A 125 15.98 -21.03 -10.13
N GLN A 126 15.17 -20.64 -9.15
CA GLN A 126 14.00 -21.43 -8.73
C GLN A 126 12.96 -21.56 -9.85
N ILE A 127 12.68 -20.48 -10.58
CA ILE A 127 11.75 -20.49 -11.72
C ILE A 127 12.26 -21.46 -12.79
N LYS A 128 13.55 -21.38 -13.13
CA LYS A 128 14.16 -22.25 -14.14
C LYS A 128 14.12 -23.72 -13.74
N GLU A 129 14.39 -24.04 -12.47
CA GLU A 129 14.26 -25.40 -11.95
C GLU A 129 12.80 -25.91 -12.02
N GLN A 130 11.85 -25.04 -11.70
CA GLN A 130 10.43 -25.37 -11.78
C GLN A 130 9.97 -25.60 -13.22
N GLN A 131 10.44 -24.79 -14.18
CA GLN A 131 10.19 -24.97 -15.62
C GLN A 131 10.71 -26.34 -16.10
N ASN A 132 11.96 -26.67 -15.77
CA ASN A 132 12.56 -27.96 -16.13
C ASN A 132 11.75 -29.15 -15.57
N ASN A 133 11.22 -29.03 -14.35
CA ASN A 133 10.36 -30.06 -13.75
C ASN A 133 9.04 -30.21 -14.53
N TYR A 134 8.39 -29.10 -14.89
CA TYR A 134 7.17 -29.15 -15.70
C TYR A 134 7.41 -29.74 -17.09
N GLU A 135 8.52 -29.40 -17.74
CA GLU A 135 8.88 -29.99 -19.04
C GLU A 135 9.04 -31.51 -18.95
N ARG A 136 9.74 -32.03 -17.93
CA ARG A 136 9.85 -33.48 -17.68
C ARG A 136 8.49 -34.15 -17.47
N GLN A 137 7.58 -33.49 -16.75
CA GLN A 137 6.24 -34.01 -16.53
C GLN A 137 5.41 -34.07 -17.83
N LEU A 138 5.53 -33.07 -18.69
CA LEU A 138 4.89 -33.06 -20.00
C LEU A 138 5.43 -34.19 -20.88
N GLU A 139 6.74 -34.37 -20.93
CA GLU A 139 7.37 -35.43 -21.72
C GLU A 139 6.93 -36.83 -21.27
N ASN A 140 6.80 -37.04 -19.96
CA ASN A 140 6.28 -38.30 -19.41
C ASN A 140 4.81 -38.54 -19.78
N LYS A 141 3.98 -37.49 -19.77
CA LYS A 141 2.58 -37.59 -20.18
C LYS A 141 2.43 -37.87 -21.67
N ASP A 142 3.30 -37.30 -22.50
CA ASP A 142 3.29 -37.58 -23.94
C ASP A 142 3.64 -39.05 -24.23
N LYS A 143 4.60 -39.62 -23.48
CA LYS A 143 4.93 -41.06 -23.55
C LYS A 143 3.73 -41.93 -23.16
N GLN A 144 3.07 -41.63 -22.04
CA GLN A 144 1.87 -42.35 -21.60
C GLN A 144 0.73 -42.24 -22.63
N THR A 145 0.54 -41.06 -23.22
CA THR A 145 -0.50 -40.84 -24.23
C THR A 145 -0.24 -41.68 -25.48
N LYS A 146 1.02 -41.78 -25.93
CA LYS A 146 1.42 -42.67 -27.04
C LYS A 146 1.15 -44.13 -26.71
N GLU A 147 1.50 -44.59 -25.50
CA GLU A 147 1.21 -45.97 -25.08
C GLU A 147 -0.29 -46.27 -25.10
N LEU A 148 -1.11 -45.37 -24.55
CA LEU A 148 -2.57 -45.50 -24.56
C LEU A 148 -3.14 -45.53 -25.98
N GLN A 149 -2.63 -44.68 -26.88
CA GLN A 149 -3.03 -44.68 -28.28
C GLN A 149 -2.69 -46.01 -28.97
N ASN A 150 -1.52 -46.59 -28.69
CA ASN A 150 -1.14 -47.90 -29.21
C ASN A 150 -2.05 -49.02 -28.68
N ILE A 151 -2.45 -48.95 -27.40
CA ILE A 151 -3.40 -49.90 -26.80
C ILE A 151 -4.78 -49.78 -27.46
N ILE A 152 -5.29 -48.56 -27.66
CA ILE A 152 -6.57 -48.33 -28.33
C ILE A 152 -6.55 -48.87 -29.76
N ALA A 153 -5.45 -48.63 -30.50
CA ALA A 153 -5.28 -49.17 -31.84
C ALA A 153 -5.31 -50.72 -31.84
N SER A 154 -4.65 -51.34 -30.87
CA SER A 154 -4.65 -52.81 -30.69
C SER A 154 -6.07 -53.36 -30.40
N ILE A 155 -6.82 -52.70 -29.51
CA ILE A 155 -8.20 -53.08 -29.19
C ILE A 155 -9.12 -52.90 -30.41
N ALA A 156 -8.97 -51.82 -31.15
CA ALA A 156 -9.76 -51.55 -32.36
C ALA A 156 -9.52 -52.60 -33.47
N SER A 157 -8.34 -53.23 -33.49
CA SER A 157 -8.02 -54.32 -34.41
C SER A 157 -8.52 -55.71 -33.98
N GLN A 158 -9.13 -55.87 -32.80
CA GLN A 158 -9.72 -57.15 -32.38
C GLN A 158 -11.17 -57.31 -32.90
N PRO A 159 -11.55 -58.50 -33.40
CA PRO A 159 -12.90 -58.73 -33.91
C PRO A 159 -13.94 -58.69 -32.78
N LYS A 160 -15.03 -57.93 -32.97
CA LYS A 160 -16.13 -57.81 -32.01
C LYS A 160 -17.00 -59.07 -32.02
N THR A 161 -16.91 -59.89 -30.98
CA THR A 161 -17.94 -60.89 -30.63
C THR A 161 -18.86 -60.30 -29.57
N VAL A 162 -20.15 -60.16 -29.90
CA VAL A 162 -21.18 -59.72 -28.95
C VAL A 162 -21.60 -60.93 -28.13
N ASN A 163 -21.34 -60.90 -26.83
CA ASN A 163 -21.92 -61.85 -25.88
C ASN A 163 -22.75 -61.06 -24.87
N HIS A 164 -24.07 -61.29 -24.87
CA HIS A 164 -24.97 -60.83 -23.82
C HIS A 164 -24.70 -61.66 -22.57
N ASN A 165 -24.26 -61.03 -21.48
CA ASN A 165 -24.48 -61.54 -20.13
C ASN A 165 -24.46 -60.37 -19.14
N ASN A 166 -25.57 -60.19 -18.44
CA ASN A 166 -25.72 -59.30 -17.30
C ASN A 166 -24.87 -59.85 -16.14
N HIS A 167 -23.85 -59.11 -15.71
CA HIS A 167 -23.30 -59.28 -14.37
C HIS A 167 -23.14 -57.93 -13.68
N GLU A 168 -23.95 -57.80 -12.63
CA GLU A 168 -23.91 -56.77 -11.61
C GLU A 168 -22.59 -56.89 -10.83
N PHE A 169 -21.80 -55.81 -10.81
CA PHE A 169 -20.51 -55.76 -10.10
C PHE A 169 -20.65 -54.88 -8.86
N VAL A 170 -20.80 -55.52 -7.71
CA VAL A 170 -20.81 -54.90 -6.39
C VAL A 170 -19.36 -54.77 -5.92
N ILE A 171 -18.93 -53.56 -5.55
CA ILE A 171 -17.67 -53.32 -4.85
C ILE A 171 -18.00 -53.15 -3.37
N GLU A 172 -17.69 -54.17 -2.58
CA GLU A 172 -17.62 -54.08 -1.12
C GLU A 172 -16.46 -53.17 -0.70
N LEU A 173 -16.76 -52.13 0.07
CA LEU A 173 -15.77 -51.34 0.80
C LEU A 173 -15.91 -51.68 2.29
N ASN A 174 -15.18 -52.71 2.72
CA ASN A 174 -14.88 -52.91 4.14
C ASN A 174 -13.62 -52.11 4.49
N HIS A 175 -13.79 -50.96 5.14
CA HIS A 175 -12.81 -50.50 6.13
C HIS A 175 -13.53 -49.82 7.30
N THR A 176 -13.41 -50.52 8.42
CA THR A 176 -13.79 -50.24 9.80
C THR A 176 -13.53 -48.82 10.28
N GLU A 177 -14.59 -48.16 10.76
CA GLU A 177 -14.50 -47.02 11.67
C GLU A 177 -14.25 -47.56 13.09
N THR A 178 -13.16 -47.10 13.72
CA THR A 178 -12.94 -47.26 15.17
C THR A 178 -13.57 -46.07 15.92
N PRO A 179 -14.30 -46.31 17.03
CA PRO A 179 -15.04 -45.28 17.76
C PRO A 179 -14.24 -44.69 18.93
N GLU A 180 -13.90 -43.40 18.87
CA GLU A 180 -13.37 -42.53 19.95
C GLU A 180 -13.33 -41.13 19.30
N ASP A 181 -14.08 -40.08 19.64
CA ASP A 181 -14.80 -39.71 20.85
C ASP A 181 -16.07 -38.92 20.48
N LYS A 182 -17.18 -39.21 21.18
CA LYS A 182 -18.29 -38.28 21.33
C LYS A 182 -17.94 -37.24 22.41
N GLU A 183 -18.68 -36.13 22.39
CA GLU A 183 -18.76 -35.06 23.39
C GLU A 183 -17.76 -33.90 23.15
N ASN A 184 -18.12 -32.61 23.10
CA ASN A 184 -19.31 -31.90 23.54
C ASN A 184 -19.53 -30.66 22.65
N LEU A 185 -20.75 -30.50 22.13
CA LEU A 185 -21.34 -29.21 21.80
C LEU A 185 -22.04 -28.74 23.08
N THR A 186 -21.43 -27.82 23.81
CA THR A 186 -22.13 -27.10 24.88
C THR A 186 -22.11 -25.60 24.57
N GLU A 187 -23.33 -25.07 24.46
CA GLU A 187 -23.65 -23.66 24.65
C GLU A 187 -22.96 -23.13 25.91
N TYR A 188 -22.41 -21.92 25.82
CA TYR A 188 -22.11 -21.09 26.96
C TYR A 188 -22.81 -19.75 26.77
N ASN A 189 -24.04 -19.69 27.28
CA ASN A 189 -24.50 -18.50 27.97
C ASN A 189 -24.09 -18.69 29.44
N ASN A 190 -23.21 -17.83 29.95
CA ASN A 190 -23.11 -17.47 31.37
C ASN A 190 -22.34 -16.15 31.46
N GLU A 191 -23.07 -15.10 31.81
CA GLU A 191 -22.54 -13.82 32.28
C GLU A 191 -21.96 -14.04 33.69
N GLU A 192 -20.67 -14.33 33.78
CA GLU A 192 -19.90 -14.12 35.00
C GLU A 192 -18.81 -13.09 34.68
N GLU A 193 -18.76 -12.04 35.49
CA GLU A 193 -17.83 -10.93 35.42
C GLU A 193 -16.39 -11.43 35.57
N TYR A 194 -15.74 -11.70 34.43
CA TYR A 194 -14.39 -12.25 34.36
C TYR A 194 -13.37 -11.15 34.68
N GLN A 195 -13.01 -10.99 35.95
CA GLN A 195 -11.83 -10.22 36.30
C GLN A 195 -10.59 -10.95 35.77
N LEU A 196 -9.95 -10.39 34.75
CA LEU A 196 -8.72 -10.89 34.16
C LEU A 196 -7.58 -10.80 35.20
N SER A 197 -6.97 -11.94 35.52
CA SER A 197 -5.77 -11.98 36.37
C SER A 197 -4.60 -11.26 35.69
N PRO A 198 -3.75 -10.54 36.45
CA PRO A 198 -2.58 -9.84 35.90
C PRO A 198 -1.65 -10.77 35.11
N LEU A 199 -1.18 -10.29 33.96
CA LEU A 199 -0.23 -11.03 33.12
C LEU A 199 1.19 -10.85 33.66
N VAL A 200 1.87 -11.94 34.00
CA VAL A 200 3.28 -11.91 34.42
C VAL A 200 4.18 -11.96 33.19
N VAL A 201 5.03 -10.95 33.02
CA VAL A 201 6.01 -10.87 31.93
C VAL A 201 7.40 -11.30 32.44
N ALA A 202 8.32 -11.61 31.52
CA ALA A 202 9.73 -11.80 31.85
C ALA A 202 10.23 -10.64 32.73
N ASN A 203 11.03 -10.96 33.75
CA ASN A 203 11.50 -10.07 34.84
C ASN A 203 10.55 -9.89 36.04
N GLY A 204 9.47 -10.68 36.14
CA GLY A 204 8.60 -10.69 37.32
C GLY A 204 7.69 -9.46 37.45
N ILE A 205 7.54 -8.70 36.37
CA ILE A 205 6.66 -7.53 36.29
C ILE A 205 5.24 -7.99 35.95
N THR A 206 4.26 -7.51 36.70
CA THR A 206 2.83 -7.75 36.45
C THR A 206 2.23 -6.63 35.60
N ILE A 207 1.44 -6.99 34.60
CA ILE A 207 0.61 -6.06 33.84
C ILE A 207 -0.82 -6.21 34.35
N ASP A 208 -1.35 -5.12 34.90
CA ASP A 208 -2.69 -5.08 35.46
C ASP A 208 -3.71 -4.59 34.41
N SER A 209 -4.94 -5.08 34.54
CA SER A 209 -6.10 -4.61 33.78
C SER A 209 -7.22 -4.23 34.73
N ARG A 210 -8.03 -3.24 34.35
CA ARG A 210 -9.22 -2.82 35.09
C ARG A 210 -10.47 -3.54 34.58
N GLU A 211 -11.56 -3.45 35.35
CA GLU A 211 -12.89 -3.96 34.98
C GLU A 211 -13.41 -3.37 33.67
N ASP A 212 -13.07 -2.12 33.35
CA ASP A 212 -13.41 -1.46 32.09
C ASP A 212 -12.52 -1.89 30.89
N GLY A 213 -11.64 -2.86 31.10
CA GLY A 213 -10.72 -3.41 30.10
C GLY A 213 -9.47 -2.56 29.85
N TYR A 214 -9.29 -1.41 30.51
CA TYR A 214 -8.07 -0.62 30.33
C TYR A 214 -6.86 -1.33 30.95
N ILE A 215 -5.71 -1.16 30.30
CA ILE A 215 -4.47 -1.87 30.65
C ILE A 215 -3.44 -0.87 31.15
N ASP A 216 -2.77 -1.18 32.26
CA ASP A 216 -1.64 -0.39 32.75
C ASP A 216 -0.40 -0.63 31.88
N VAL A 217 -0.02 0.39 31.12
CA VAL A 217 1.15 0.33 30.24
C VAL A 217 2.43 0.84 30.89
N THR A 218 2.37 1.39 32.10
CA THR A 218 3.58 1.79 32.85
C THR A 218 4.46 0.57 33.11
N ASN A 219 3.88 -0.52 33.61
CA ASN A 219 4.61 -1.77 33.85
C ASN A 219 5.00 -2.48 32.54
N LEU A 220 4.16 -2.42 31.51
CA LEU A 220 4.50 -2.93 30.17
C LEU A 220 5.72 -2.21 29.58
N CYS A 221 5.77 -0.88 29.68
CA CYS A 221 6.91 -0.06 29.23
C CYS A 221 8.20 -0.38 30.01
N LYS A 222 8.09 -0.55 31.34
CA LYS A 222 9.22 -1.00 32.19
C LYS A 222 9.73 -2.37 31.75
N ALA A 223 8.82 -3.31 31.44
CA ALA A 223 9.19 -4.66 31.05
C ALA A 223 10.00 -4.74 29.76
N GLY A 224 9.80 -3.80 28.83
CA GLY A 224 10.59 -3.71 27.61
C GLY A 224 11.54 -2.53 27.54
N ASP A 225 11.97 -2.01 28.69
CA ASP A 225 13.01 -0.98 28.84
C ASP A 225 12.81 0.26 27.96
N LYS A 226 11.57 0.74 27.88
CA LYS A 226 11.17 1.91 27.08
C LYS A 226 10.29 2.85 27.88
N LYS A 227 10.29 4.13 27.53
CA LYS A 227 9.43 5.13 28.19
C LYS A 227 8.17 5.39 27.35
N PHE A 228 7.01 5.44 28.00
CA PHE A 228 5.74 5.76 27.35
C PHE A 228 5.78 7.07 26.55
N ASN A 229 6.46 8.10 27.08
CA ASN A 229 6.62 9.38 26.40
C ASN A 229 7.32 9.26 25.04
N ASP A 230 8.21 8.28 24.87
CA ASP A 230 8.91 8.04 23.62
C ASP A 230 7.98 7.46 22.55
N TRP A 231 7.01 6.63 22.95
CA TRP A 231 5.94 6.15 22.07
C TRP A 231 4.94 7.27 21.74
N ASN A 232 4.50 8.02 22.76
CA ASN A 232 3.45 9.02 22.60
C ASN A 232 3.86 10.22 21.72
N ARG A 233 5.17 10.49 21.59
CA ARG A 233 5.69 11.58 20.74
C ARG A 233 5.83 11.22 19.26
N LEU A 234 5.74 9.95 18.88
CA LEU A 234 5.92 9.53 17.48
C LEU A 234 4.75 10.02 16.61
N ASP A 235 5.05 10.48 15.40
CA ASP A 235 4.01 10.89 14.44
C ASP A 235 3.09 9.72 14.07
N ARG A 236 3.64 8.51 13.94
CA ARG A 236 2.87 7.29 13.72
C ARG A 236 1.84 7.05 14.82
N THR A 237 2.20 7.33 16.08
CA THR A 237 1.30 7.18 17.23
C THR A 237 0.14 8.17 17.17
N ARG A 238 0.41 9.42 16.81
CA ARG A 238 -0.65 10.44 16.63
C ARG A 238 -1.64 10.03 15.54
N THR A 239 -1.15 9.56 14.40
CA THR A 239 -1.99 9.06 13.31
C THR A 239 -2.80 7.85 13.73
N PHE A 240 -2.17 6.89 14.44
CA PHE A 240 -2.86 5.72 14.99
C PHE A 240 -4.00 6.09 15.94
N LEU A 241 -3.76 7.00 16.89
CA LEU A 241 -4.78 7.44 17.85
C LEU A 241 -5.95 8.16 17.18
N GLN A 242 -5.70 8.96 16.14
CA GLN A 242 -6.77 9.61 15.37
C GLN A 242 -7.61 8.61 14.57
N ALA A 243 -6.96 7.63 13.94
CA ALA A 243 -7.64 6.54 13.24
C ALA A 243 -8.48 5.69 14.21
N LEU A 244 -7.92 5.41 15.38
CA LEU A 244 -8.61 4.66 16.42
C LEU A 244 -9.83 5.43 16.94
N LYS A 245 -9.68 6.71 17.28
CA LYS A 245 -10.81 7.61 17.64
C LYS A 245 -11.91 7.59 16.59
N SER A 246 -11.55 7.70 15.32
CA SER A 246 -12.53 7.74 14.22
C SER A 246 -13.28 6.43 14.07
N THR A 247 -12.68 5.31 14.49
CA THR A 247 -13.24 3.97 14.36
C THR A 247 -14.11 3.60 15.56
N THR A 248 -13.65 3.89 16.77
CA THR A 248 -14.35 3.53 18.02
C THR A 248 -15.33 4.60 18.49
N GLY A 249 -15.20 5.84 18.01
CA GLY A 249 -15.93 7.00 18.51
C GLY A 249 -15.39 7.54 19.85
N ILE A 250 -14.39 6.91 20.45
CA ILE A 250 -13.83 7.29 21.75
C ILE A 250 -12.81 8.44 21.56
N PRO A 251 -12.98 9.59 22.25
CA PRO A 251 -12.01 10.68 22.21
C PRO A 251 -10.59 10.24 22.60
N VAL A 252 -9.56 10.82 21.97
CA VAL A 252 -8.14 10.49 22.26
C VAL A 252 -7.80 10.69 23.75
N VAL A 253 -8.41 11.68 24.40
CA VAL A 253 -8.24 11.95 25.83
C VAL A 253 -8.80 10.85 26.74
N GLU A 254 -9.76 10.07 26.24
CA GLU A 254 -10.32 8.93 26.96
C GLU A 254 -9.52 7.65 26.67
N LEU A 255 -8.96 7.52 25.47
CA LEU A 255 -8.10 6.39 25.09
C LEU A 255 -6.83 6.24 25.95
N ILE A 256 -6.37 7.33 26.58
CA ILE A 256 -5.19 7.38 27.45
C ILE A 256 -5.56 8.14 28.74
N GLN A 257 -5.53 7.44 29.87
CA GLN A 257 -5.86 7.97 31.18
C GLN A 257 -4.63 7.99 32.10
N TYR A 258 -4.46 9.08 32.83
CA TYR A 258 -3.38 9.25 33.79
C TYR A 258 -3.96 9.17 35.20
N ILE A 259 -3.56 8.17 35.97
CA ILE A 259 -4.03 7.98 37.35
C ILE A 259 -2.82 8.00 38.29
N THR A 260 -2.91 8.82 39.32
CA THR A 260 -1.88 8.88 40.38
C THR A 260 -2.34 8.00 41.53
N GLY A 261 -1.55 7.00 41.90
CA GLY A 261 -1.82 6.14 43.05
C GLY A 261 -1.55 6.83 44.39
N GLY A 262 -2.00 6.21 45.48
CA GLY A 262 -1.85 6.75 46.85
C GLY A 262 -0.39 6.98 47.30
N ASN A 263 0.57 6.30 46.66
CA ASN A 263 2.01 6.46 46.93
C ASN A 263 2.69 7.55 46.08
N GLY A 264 1.93 8.30 45.27
CA GLY A 264 2.46 9.33 44.37
C GLY A 264 3.01 8.80 43.03
N GLU A 265 2.98 7.48 42.80
CA GLU A 265 3.34 6.89 41.51
C GLU A 265 2.25 7.16 40.46
N ARG A 266 2.67 7.63 39.28
CA ARG A 266 1.78 7.92 38.15
C ARG A 266 1.71 6.71 37.21
N HIS A 267 0.52 6.15 37.08
CA HIS A 267 0.22 5.06 36.15
C HIS A 267 -0.48 5.60 34.91
N THR A 268 -0.19 4.97 33.76
CA THR A 268 -0.80 5.32 32.48
C THR A 268 -1.65 4.13 32.05
N TRP A 269 -2.96 4.34 32.03
CA TRP A 269 -3.96 3.34 31.65
C TRP A 269 -4.43 3.65 30.24
N VAL A 270 -4.49 2.64 29.37
CA VAL A 270 -4.89 2.85 27.98
C VAL A 270 -5.90 1.81 27.51
N HIS A 271 -6.66 2.19 26.49
CA HIS A 271 -7.59 1.30 25.80
C HIS A 271 -6.85 0.04 25.26
N PRO A 272 -7.47 -1.16 25.25
CA PRO A 272 -6.81 -2.41 24.84
C PRO A 272 -6.07 -2.34 23.49
N GLN A 273 -6.69 -1.73 22.48
CA GLN A 273 -6.06 -1.60 21.16
C GLN A 273 -4.83 -0.68 21.19
N VAL A 274 -4.80 0.30 22.08
CA VAL A 274 -3.62 1.15 22.33
C VAL A 274 -2.53 0.34 23.03
N ALA A 275 -2.89 -0.46 24.03
CA ALA A 275 -1.94 -1.35 24.72
C ALA A 275 -1.29 -2.36 23.77
N ILE A 276 -2.06 -2.97 22.87
CA ILE A 276 -1.55 -3.89 21.84
C ILE A 276 -0.58 -3.16 20.88
N ASN A 277 -0.87 -1.91 20.50
CA ASN A 277 0.02 -1.12 19.67
C ASN A 277 1.34 -0.79 20.39
N ILE A 278 1.25 -0.43 21.69
CA ILE A 278 2.41 -0.18 22.54
C ILE A 278 3.25 -1.45 22.69
N ALA A 279 2.62 -2.61 22.93
CA ALA A 279 3.32 -3.89 23.04
C ALA A 279 4.11 -4.25 21.77
N GLN A 280 3.53 -4.03 20.58
CA GLN A 280 4.22 -4.20 19.29
C GLN A 280 5.42 -3.24 19.15
N TRP A 281 5.26 -1.98 19.55
CA TRP A 281 6.35 -1.01 19.51
C TRP A 281 7.49 -1.35 20.50
N ILE A 282 7.14 -1.94 21.64
CA ILE A 282 8.10 -2.29 22.69
C ILE A 282 8.96 -3.48 22.29
N SER A 283 8.36 -4.55 21.76
CA SER A 283 9.07 -5.76 21.35
C SER A 283 8.88 -6.03 19.86
N PRO A 284 9.96 -5.86 19.05
CA PRO A 284 9.95 -6.28 17.64
C PRO A 284 9.62 -7.77 17.46
N GLU A 285 10.03 -8.63 18.39
CA GLU A 285 9.71 -10.06 18.35
C GLU A 285 8.21 -10.30 18.52
N PHE A 286 7.54 -9.53 19.39
CA PHE A 286 6.10 -9.56 19.54
C PHE A 286 5.39 -8.99 18.29
N ASP A 287 5.90 -7.92 17.69
CA ASP A 287 5.38 -7.35 16.43
C ASP A 287 5.37 -8.38 15.29
N VAL A 288 6.45 -9.17 15.16
CA VAL A 288 6.52 -10.27 14.20
C VAL A 288 5.50 -11.37 14.53
N LYS A 289 5.27 -11.70 15.80
CA LYS A 289 4.25 -12.69 16.20
C LYS A 289 2.84 -12.24 15.85
N VAL A 290 2.49 -10.99 16.15
CA VAL A 290 1.18 -10.41 15.79
C VAL A 290 0.96 -10.48 14.27
N SER A 291 1.98 -10.13 13.48
CA SER A 291 1.94 -10.26 12.03
C SER A 291 1.74 -11.71 11.56
N GLY A 292 2.39 -12.66 12.23
CA GLY A 292 2.23 -14.10 11.99
C GLY A 292 0.81 -14.60 12.28
N TRP A 293 0.21 -14.17 13.40
CA TRP A 293 -1.17 -14.49 13.76
C TRP A 293 -2.17 -13.98 12.73
N ILE A 294 -2.00 -12.75 12.24
CA ILE A 294 -2.85 -12.20 11.17
C ILE A 294 -2.76 -13.08 9.91
N TYR A 295 -1.55 -13.48 9.53
CA TYR A 295 -1.35 -14.37 8.39
C TYR A 295 -1.99 -15.75 8.59
N GLU A 296 -1.92 -16.31 9.81
CA GLU A 296 -2.60 -17.57 10.14
C GLU A 296 -4.13 -17.47 9.99
N VAL A 297 -4.73 -16.37 10.49
CA VAL A 297 -6.17 -16.11 10.33
C VAL A 297 -6.54 -16.00 8.86
N MET A 298 -5.77 -15.27 8.06
CA MET A 298 -6.06 -15.11 6.61
C MET A 298 -6.08 -16.44 5.86
N LEU A 299 -5.33 -17.45 6.31
CA LEU A 299 -5.19 -18.73 5.62
C LEU A 299 -6.05 -19.85 6.18
N THR A 300 -6.40 -19.76 7.46
CA THR A 300 -7.10 -20.83 8.18
C THR A 300 -8.45 -20.41 8.74
N GLY A 301 -8.74 -19.11 8.77
CA GLY A 301 -9.96 -18.53 9.38
C GLY A 301 -9.91 -18.43 10.89
N LYS A 302 -8.82 -18.89 11.54
CA LYS A 302 -8.65 -18.86 13.01
C LYS A 302 -7.16 -18.69 13.38
N VAL A 303 -6.88 -18.45 14.64
CA VAL A 303 -5.51 -18.47 15.19
C VAL A 303 -5.50 -19.23 16.52
N ASP A 304 -4.53 -20.11 16.69
CA ASP A 304 -4.25 -20.74 17.98
C ASP A 304 -3.03 -20.08 18.64
N ILE A 305 -3.26 -19.37 19.74
CA ILE A 305 -2.20 -18.66 20.47
C ILE A 305 -1.25 -19.64 21.19
N LYS A 306 -1.71 -20.86 21.50
CA LYS A 306 -0.90 -21.89 22.17
C LYS A 306 -0.13 -22.74 21.17
N ASN A 307 -0.69 -22.96 19.98
CA ASN A 307 -0.11 -23.78 18.92
C ASN A 307 -0.03 -23.05 17.58
N THR A 308 0.62 -21.88 17.59
CA THR A 308 0.79 -21.03 16.39
C THR A 308 1.65 -21.75 15.35
N LYS A 309 1.18 -21.77 14.11
CA LYS A 309 1.90 -22.41 13.00
C LYS A 309 2.97 -21.50 12.43
N SER A 310 4.09 -22.09 12.02
CA SER A 310 5.13 -21.30 11.36
C SER A 310 4.65 -20.82 9.97
N TYR A 311 5.21 -19.71 9.51
CA TYR A 311 4.95 -19.19 8.17
C TYR A 311 5.19 -20.23 7.06
N ARG A 312 6.20 -21.09 7.24
CA ARG A 312 6.55 -22.16 6.32
C ARG A 312 5.47 -23.25 6.29
N GLU A 313 4.98 -23.68 7.45
CA GLU A 313 3.90 -24.65 7.57
C GLU A 313 2.61 -24.13 6.91
N LEU A 314 2.26 -22.87 7.17
CA LEU A 314 1.08 -22.24 6.57
C LEU A 314 1.15 -22.20 5.04
N ARG A 315 2.31 -21.84 4.48
CA ARG A 315 2.52 -21.88 3.02
C ARG A 315 2.45 -23.29 2.45
N ALA A 316 3.05 -24.27 3.11
CA ALA A 316 3.00 -25.67 2.66
C ALA A 316 1.55 -26.19 2.64
N ALA A 317 0.81 -25.98 3.73
CA ALA A 317 -0.58 -26.41 3.84
C ALA A 317 -1.49 -25.77 2.77
N ASN A 318 -1.30 -24.50 2.45
CA ASN A 318 -2.07 -23.85 1.39
C ASN A 318 -1.75 -24.41 0.00
N LYS A 319 -0.47 -24.63 -0.29
CA LYS A 319 -0.05 -25.23 -1.57
C LYS A 319 -0.69 -26.60 -1.76
N ASP A 320 -0.77 -27.40 -0.70
CA ASP A 320 -1.41 -28.72 -0.74
C ASP A 320 -2.93 -28.61 -0.96
N LYS A 321 -3.60 -27.65 -0.30
CA LYS A 321 -5.02 -27.34 -0.56
C LYS A 321 -5.25 -26.95 -2.02
N GLU A 322 -4.43 -26.07 -2.58
CA GLU A 322 -4.53 -25.66 -3.99
C GLU A 322 -4.32 -26.84 -4.95
N LEU A 323 -3.32 -27.68 -4.68
CA LEU A 323 -3.07 -28.90 -5.44
C LEU A 323 -4.24 -29.87 -5.35
N LYS A 324 -4.85 -30.01 -4.17
CA LYS A 324 -6.04 -30.83 -3.96
C LYS A 324 -7.23 -30.29 -4.75
N ILE A 325 -7.49 -28.98 -4.68
CA ILE A 325 -8.55 -28.32 -5.48
C ILE A 325 -8.31 -28.57 -6.97
N LYS A 326 -7.08 -28.39 -7.45
CA LYS A 326 -6.72 -28.64 -8.86
C LYS A 326 -6.93 -30.10 -9.26
N TYR A 327 -6.53 -31.05 -8.40
CA TYR A 327 -6.76 -32.48 -8.62
C TYR A 327 -8.26 -32.80 -8.66
N LEU A 328 -9.04 -32.31 -7.69
CA LEU A 328 -10.48 -32.53 -7.62
C LEU A 328 -11.17 -31.92 -8.85
N THR A 329 -10.78 -30.71 -9.25
CA THR A 329 -11.28 -30.06 -10.46
C THR A 329 -11.03 -30.95 -11.67
N ASN A 330 -9.79 -31.43 -11.87
CA ASN A 330 -9.49 -32.29 -13.02
C ASN A 330 -10.21 -33.64 -12.98
N LYS A 331 -10.43 -34.21 -11.78
CA LYS A 331 -11.04 -35.54 -11.62
C LYS A 331 -12.56 -35.51 -11.76
N TYR A 332 -13.20 -34.50 -11.18
CA TYR A 332 -14.66 -34.46 -11.02
C TYR A 332 -15.34 -33.42 -11.92
N VAL A 333 -14.63 -32.39 -12.38
CA VAL A 333 -15.19 -31.41 -13.31
C VAL A 333 -14.92 -31.88 -14.75
N LYS A 334 -15.93 -32.53 -15.35
CA LYS A 334 -15.87 -32.93 -16.77
C LYS A 334 -15.79 -31.67 -17.65
N ARG A 335 -14.69 -31.48 -18.38
CA ARG A 335 -14.63 -30.49 -19.48
C ARG A 335 -15.41 -31.04 -20.65
N GLN A 336 -16.69 -30.71 -20.78
CA GLN A 336 -17.50 -31.17 -21.90
C GLN A 336 -17.16 -30.38 -23.18
N PRO A 337 -16.90 -31.05 -24.31
CA PRO A 337 -16.74 -30.39 -25.60
C PRO A 337 -18.06 -29.73 -26.00
N ARG A 338 -18.04 -28.44 -26.33
CA ARG A 338 -19.24 -27.70 -26.73
C ARG A 338 -19.56 -28.04 -28.19
N LEU A 339 -20.74 -28.61 -28.46
CA LEU A 339 -21.27 -28.67 -29.82
C LEU A 339 -21.55 -27.25 -30.31
N GLN A 340 -20.99 -26.90 -31.47
CA GLN A 340 -21.27 -25.64 -32.16
C GLN A 340 -22.44 -25.80 -33.12
N TYR A 341 -23.39 -24.87 -33.04
CA TYR A 341 -24.55 -24.78 -33.91
C TYR A 341 -24.48 -23.45 -34.66
N ASP A 342 -24.14 -23.51 -35.94
CA ASP A 342 -23.84 -22.32 -36.76
C ASP A 342 -25.09 -21.69 -37.40
N VAL A 343 -26.27 -22.26 -37.15
CA VAL A 343 -27.53 -21.75 -37.69
C VAL A 343 -28.08 -20.66 -36.75
N PRO A 344 -28.27 -19.42 -37.25
CA PRO A 344 -28.86 -18.35 -36.46
C PRO A 344 -30.39 -18.42 -36.45
N ASN A 345 -31.01 -17.74 -35.49
CA ASN A 345 -32.47 -17.56 -35.38
C ASN A 345 -33.25 -18.88 -35.43
N VAL A 346 -33.01 -19.77 -34.48
CA VAL A 346 -33.57 -21.12 -34.50
C VAL A 346 -34.79 -21.26 -33.58
N ILE A 347 -35.73 -22.09 -34.00
CA ILE A 347 -36.66 -22.79 -33.09
C ILE A 347 -36.02 -24.15 -32.76
N TYR A 348 -36.08 -24.56 -31.50
CA TYR A 348 -35.43 -25.78 -31.03
C TYR A 348 -36.35 -26.60 -30.11
N ILE A 349 -36.04 -27.89 -30.00
CA ILE A 349 -36.58 -28.84 -29.02
C ILE A 349 -35.40 -29.40 -28.22
N LEU A 350 -35.45 -29.26 -26.89
CA LEU A 350 -34.51 -29.86 -25.97
C LEU A 350 -35.18 -30.91 -25.10
N THR A 351 -34.38 -31.84 -24.60
CA THR A 351 -34.80 -32.77 -23.53
C THR A 351 -33.61 -33.10 -22.64
N THR A 352 -33.87 -33.72 -21.50
CA THR A 352 -32.84 -34.38 -20.67
C THR A 352 -33.12 -35.88 -20.66
N PRO A 353 -32.17 -36.76 -20.30
CA PRO A 353 -32.46 -38.19 -20.20
C PRO A 353 -33.68 -38.52 -19.33
N THR A 354 -33.87 -37.79 -18.24
CA THR A 354 -35.04 -37.92 -17.35
C THR A 354 -36.32 -37.41 -18.03
N HIS A 355 -36.30 -36.20 -18.60
CA HIS A 355 -37.46 -35.66 -19.30
C HIS A 355 -37.88 -36.53 -20.49
N LYS A 356 -36.93 -37.11 -21.22
CA LYS A 356 -37.19 -38.01 -22.35
C LYS A 356 -37.96 -39.26 -21.92
N LEU A 357 -37.63 -39.83 -20.76
CA LEU A 357 -38.39 -40.95 -20.17
C LEU A 357 -39.80 -40.55 -19.74
N GLU A 358 -39.97 -39.29 -19.33
CA GLU A 358 -41.25 -38.74 -18.90
C GLU A 358 -42.04 -38.10 -20.05
N GLY A 359 -41.59 -38.25 -21.30
CA GLY A 359 -42.23 -37.66 -22.48
C GLY A 359 -42.22 -36.13 -22.50
N ARG A 360 -41.34 -35.48 -21.72
CA ARG A 360 -41.25 -34.02 -21.61
C ARG A 360 -40.19 -33.42 -22.52
N TYR A 361 -40.55 -32.31 -23.14
CA TYR A 361 -39.70 -31.58 -24.07
C TYR A 361 -39.78 -30.07 -23.82
N ILE A 362 -38.67 -29.38 -24.01
CA ILE A 362 -38.57 -27.92 -23.91
C ILE A 362 -38.53 -27.36 -25.32
N LEU A 363 -39.54 -26.60 -25.70
CA LEU A 363 -39.59 -25.91 -26.98
C LEU A 363 -39.27 -24.43 -26.74
N GLY A 364 -38.46 -23.85 -27.63
CA GLY A 364 -38.12 -22.43 -27.52
C GLY A 364 -37.39 -21.91 -28.73
N LYS A 365 -36.94 -20.65 -28.61
CA LYS A 365 -36.20 -19.95 -29.66
C LYS A 365 -34.85 -19.43 -29.18
N ALA A 366 -33.89 -19.33 -30.09
CA ALA A 366 -32.59 -18.73 -29.82
C ALA A 366 -31.97 -18.09 -31.07
N GLU A 367 -31.36 -16.92 -30.91
CA GLU A 367 -30.51 -16.34 -31.94
C GLU A 367 -29.27 -17.22 -32.20
N ASN A 368 -28.72 -17.82 -31.15
CA ASN A 368 -27.60 -18.76 -31.21
C ASN A 368 -27.84 -19.93 -30.23
N LEU A 369 -28.00 -21.14 -30.76
CA LEU A 369 -28.35 -22.32 -29.97
C LEU A 369 -27.21 -22.75 -29.03
N THR A 370 -25.94 -22.61 -29.44
CA THR A 370 -24.78 -22.92 -28.59
C THR A 370 -24.77 -22.06 -27.33
N ASN A 371 -25.05 -20.76 -27.47
CA ASN A 371 -25.14 -19.85 -26.33
C ASN A 371 -26.36 -20.18 -25.46
N ARG A 372 -27.51 -20.52 -26.06
CA ARG A 372 -28.72 -20.88 -25.31
C ARG A 372 -28.53 -22.14 -24.47
N LEU A 373 -27.88 -23.17 -25.00
CA LEU A 373 -27.59 -24.42 -24.26
C LEU A 373 -26.75 -24.19 -22.99
N SER A 374 -25.88 -23.17 -22.98
CA SER A 374 -25.10 -22.83 -21.78
C SER A 374 -25.96 -22.42 -20.57
N VAL A 375 -27.18 -21.94 -20.82
CA VAL A 375 -28.12 -21.56 -19.76
C VAL A 375 -28.76 -22.79 -19.12
N TYR A 376 -29.05 -23.82 -19.90
CA TYR A 376 -29.71 -25.05 -19.46
C TYR A 376 -28.72 -26.08 -18.87
N ASN A 377 -27.51 -26.19 -19.43
CA ASN A 377 -26.48 -27.16 -19.00
C ASN A 377 -25.75 -26.72 -17.73
N LYS A 378 -26.50 -26.38 -16.67
CA LYS A 378 -25.98 -26.04 -15.34
C LYS A 378 -26.04 -27.23 -14.39
N THR A 379 -27.21 -27.87 -14.32
CA THR A 379 -27.49 -29.01 -13.42
C THR A 379 -27.61 -30.31 -14.18
N ASP A 380 -28.29 -30.30 -15.33
CA ASP A 380 -28.54 -31.47 -16.17
C ASP A 380 -28.13 -31.21 -17.62
N GLU A 381 -27.62 -32.25 -18.28
CA GLU A 381 -27.23 -32.20 -19.68
C GLU A 381 -28.47 -32.24 -20.59
N HIS A 382 -28.71 -31.16 -21.32
CA HIS A 382 -29.80 -31.04 -22.27
C HIS A 382 -29.33 -31.47 -23.67
N GLU A 383 -30.02 -32.46 -24.22
CA GLU A 383 -29.88 -32.96 -25.58
C GLU A 383 -30.74 -32.10 -26.51
N VAL A 384 -30.18 -31.66 -27.64
CA VAL A 384 -30.95 -31.05 -28.74
C VAL A 384 -31.60 -32.15 -29.54
N VAL A 385 -32.93 -32.26 -29.46
CA VAL A 385 -33.73 -33.25 -30.19
C VAL A 385 -33.98 -32.78 -31.62
N TYR A 386 -34.25 -31.49 -31.79
CA TYR A 386 -34.52 -30.88 -33.09
C TYR A 386 -34.18 -29.39 -33.05
N TYR A 387 -33.77 -28.83 -34.20
CA TYR A 387 -33.71 -27.39 -34.38
C TYR A 387 -33.89 -27.03 -35.86
N GLN A 388 -34.45 -25.85 -36.11
CA GLN A 388 -34.63 -25.31 -37.46
C GLN A 388 -34.43 -23.80 -37.47
N GLY A 389 -33.63 -23.32 -38.43
CA GLY A 389 -33.39 -21.90 -38.64
C GLY A 389 -34.59 -21.19 -39.28
N CYS A 390 -34.84 -19.97 -38.84
CA CYS A 390 -35.78 -19.03 -39.43
C CYS A 390 -35.03 -17.99 -40.25
N LYS A 391 -35.72 -17.40 -41.24
CA LYS A 391 -35.14 -16.39 -42.14
C LYS A 391 -34.54 -15.18 -41.39
N ASP A 392 -35.24 -14.70 -40.37
CA ASP A 392 -34.84 -13.56 -39.54
C ASP A 392 -35.46 -13.67 -38.14
N GLU A 393 -35.04 -12.77 -37.24
CA GLU A 393 -35.49 -12.73 -35.84
C GLU A 393 -37.01 -12.49 -35.71
N THR A 394 -37.62 -11.75 -36.65
CA THR A 394 -39.06 -11.47 -36.62
C THR A 394 -39.84 -12.72 -36.98
N CYS A 395 -39.42 -13.43 -38.02
CA CYS A 395 -39.97 -14.72 -38.41
C CYS A 395 -39.87 -15.73 -37.26
N MET A 396 -38.71 -15.81 -36.58
CA MET A 396 -38.52 -16.67 -35.40
C MET A 396 -39.48 -16.34 -34.26
N LYS A 397 -39.69 -15.06 -33.95
CA LYS A 397 -40.61 -14.63 -32.87
C LYS A 397 -42.07 -15.00 -33.19
N ILE A 398 -42.50 -14.79 -34.43
CA ILE A 398 -43.84 -15.14 -34.89
C ILE A 398 -44.01 -16.66 -34.90
N ALA A 399 -43.01 -17.40 -35.40
CA ALA A 399 -43.04 -18.86 -35.43
C ALA A 399 -43.24 -19.45 -34.03
N GLU A 400 -42.47 -19.02 -33.03
CA GLU A 400 -42.61 -19.50 -31.65
C GLU A 400 -44.02 -19.27 -31.11
N GLN A 401 -44.59 -18.08 -31.30
CA GLN A 401 -45.93 -17.75 -30.81
C GLN A 401 -46.99 -18.64 -31.45
N THR A 402 -46.91 -18.85 -32.77
CA THR A 402 -47.83 -19.71 -33.52
C THR A 402 -47.71 -21.17 -33.06
N ILE A 403 -46.49 -21.69 -32.92
CA ILE A 403 -46.24 -23.06 -32.45
C ILE A 403 -46.79 -23.26 -31.04
N PHE A 404 -46.54 -22.30 -30.14
CA PHE A 404 -47.02 -22.39 -28.76
C PHE A 404 -48.55 -22.33 -28.64
N TYR A 405 -49.20 -21.58 -29.53
CA TYR A 405 -50.65 -21.55 -29.62
C TYR A 405 -51.20 -22.88 -30.17
N ASN A 406 -50.62 -23.41 -31.25
CA ASN A 406 -51.08 -24.65 -31.87
C ASN A 406 -50.84 -25.89 -30.98
N LEU A 407 -49.78 -25.86 -30.17
CA LEU A 407 -49.44 -26.93 -29.22
C LEU A 407 -49.93 -26.66 -27.79
N GLU A 408 -50.81 -25.67 -27.58
CA GLU A 408 -51.23 -25.24 -26.24
C GLU A 408 -51.80 -26.38 -25.39
N GLN A 409 -52.55 -27.30 -26.00
CA GLN A 409 -53.12 -28.48 -25.33
C GLN A 409 -52.07 -29.44 -24.75
N TYR A 410 -50.84 -29.40 -25.24
CA TYR A 410 -49.73 -30.24 -24.79
C TYR A 410 -48.79 -29.52 -23.82
N ARG A 411 -49.07 -28.26 -23.50
CA ARG A 411 -48.17 -27.39 -22.72
C ARG A 411 -48.39 -27.56 -21.22
N GLU A 412 -47.31 -27.63 -20.45
CA GLU A 412 -47.39 -27.69 -18.99
C GLU A 412 -47.87 -26.36 -18.39
N GLN A 413 -48.84 -26.40 -17.47
CA GLN A 413 -49.39 -25.21 -16.83
C GLN A 413 -48.36 -24.44 -15.98
N ALA A 414 -47.41 -25.16 -15.36
CA ALA A 414 -46.41 -24.57 -14.47
C ALA A 414 -45.20 -23.97 -15.21
N ASN A 415 -44.93 -24.38 -16.46
CA ASN A 415 -43.75 -23.94 -17.20
C ASN A 415 -44.08 -23.63 -18.66
N ARG A 416 -43.88 -22.37 -19.05
CA ARG A 416 -44.25 -21.85 -20.36
C ARG A 416 -43.47 -22.46 -21.52
N GLU A 417 -42.32 -23.10 -21.31
CA GLU A 417 -41.54 -23.68 -22.42
C GLU A 417 -41.62 -25.22 -22.45
N ARG A 418 -42.35 -25.86 -21.52
CA ARG A 418 -42.42 -27.32 -21.43
C ARG A 418 -43.69 -27.88 -22.04
N PHE A 419 -43.52 -28.95 -22.81
CA PHE A 419 -44.57 -29.67 -23.50
C PHE A 419 -44.46 -31.16 -23.18
N VAL A 420 -45.61 -31.80 -22.98
CA VAL A 420 -45.76 -33.22 -22.68
C VAL A 420 -46.24 -33.92 -23.93
N LEU A 421 -45.48 -34.90 -24.38
CA LEU A 421 -45.84 -35.75 -25.50
C LEU A 421 -46.88 -36.79 -25.04
N PRO A 422 -48.05 -36.90 -25.71
CA PRO A 422 -49.05 -37.93 -25.38
C PRO A 422 -48.50 -39.35 -25.58
N GLU A 423 -48.91 -40.30 -24.73
CA GLU A 423 -48.42 -41.69 -24.76
C GLU A 423 -48.62 -42.42 -26.10
N SER A 424 -49.62 -42.01 -26.90
CA SER A 424 -49.91 -42.58 -28.22
C SER A 424 -49.22 -41.88 -29.38
N CYS A 425 -48.42 -40.84 -29.12
CA CYS A 425 -47.85 -39.97 -30.14
C CYS A 425 -46.32 -40.02 -30.12
N ASP A 426 -45.73 -39.72 -31.29
CA ASP A 426 -44.28 -39.61 -31.46
C ASP A 426 -43.84 -38.13 -31.51
N ILE A 427 -42.57 -37.87 -31.23
CA ILE A 427 -41.98 -36.52 -31.19
C ILE A 427 -42.16 -35.74 -32.50
N ASN A 428 -42.40 -36.46 -33.60
CA ASN A 428 -42.79 -35.90 -34.88
C ASN A 428 -44.01 -34.99 -34.80
N LEU A 429 -44.92 -35.18 -33.83
CA LEU A 429 -46.03 -34.25 -33.55
C LEU A 429 -45.54 -32.81 -33.37
N PHE A 430 -44.47 -32.61 -32.59
CA PHE A 430 -43.91 -31.28 -32.34
C PHE A 430 -43.01 -30.82 -33.49
N ILE A 431 -42.22 -31.74 -34.07
CA ILE A 431 -41.31 -31.42 -35.17
C ILE A 431 -42.07 -30.98 -36.42
N ASP A 432 -43.16 -31.67 -36.77
CA ASP A 432 -43.95 -31.39 -37.96
C ASP A 432 -44.70 -30.06 -37.81
N GLU A 433 -45.16 -29.73 -36.60
CA GLU A 433 -45.74 -28.41 -36.32
C GLU A 433 -44.72 -27.27 -36.51
N ILE A 434 -43.48 -27.46 -36.03
CA ILE A 434 -42.39 -26.49 -36.26
C ILE A 434 -42.11 -26.33 -37.75
N LYS A 435 -41.96 -27.44 -38.48
CA LYS A 435 -41.69 -27.42 -39.93
C LYS A 435 -42.81 -26.73 -40.69
N ASN A 436 -44.07 -27.07 -40.40
CA ASN A 436 -45.23 -26.49 -41.06
C ASN A 436 -45.33 -24.99 -40.81
N THR A 437 -45.16 -24.55 -39.56
CA THR A 437 -45.20 -23.13 -39.22
C THR A 437 -44.09 -22.35 -39.93
N ILE A 438 -42.86 -22.84 -39.89
CA ILE A 438 -41.72 -22.15 -40.54
C ILE A 438 -41.91 -22.11 -42.06
N ARG A 439 -42.39 -23.21 -42.66
CA ARG A 439 -42.69 -23.28 -44.08
C ARG A 439 -43.74 -22.24 -44.51
N ILE A 440 -44.84 -22.14 -43.77
CA ILE A 440 -45.91 -21.14 -44.02
C ILE A 440 -45.34 -19.72 -43.94
N LEU A 441 -44.53 -19.42 -42.92
CA LEU A 441 -43.93 -18.09 -42.73
C LEU A 441 -42.89 -17.76 -43.80
N ASN A 442 -42.20 -18.77 -44.34
CA ASN A 442 -41.26 -18.61 -45.44
C ASN A 442 -41.93 -18.48 -46.82
N LYS A 443 -43.25 -18.72 -46.91
CA LYS A 443 -44.03 -18.74 -48.17
C LYS A 443 -43.57 -19.83 -49.16
N GLU A 444 -43.21 -21.00 -48.65
CA GLU A 444 -42.85 -22.24 -49.37
C GLU A 444 -43.93 -23.31 -49.20
#